data_AF-Q0JWM4-F1
#
_entry.id   AF-Q0JWM4-F1
#
_cell.length_a   1.000
_cell.length_b   1.000
_cell.length_c   1.000
_cell.angle_alpha   90.00
_cell.angle_beta   90.00
_cell.angle_gamma   90.00
#
_symmetry.space_group_name_H-M   'P 1'
#
loop_
_entity.id
_entity.type
_entity.pdbx_description
1 polymer ?
#
loop_
_entity_poly.entity_id
_entity_poly.type
_entity_poly.pdbx_seq_one_letter_code
_entity_poly.pdbx_strand_id
1 'polypeptide(L)'
;MKLAAKDGLAPGAVRLHLAHGVPLLRPEEQVLEAMLDGWRNQQLARNLALSTINGRERKVRAFAAHADAFPWSWSSMLADEWFGDLRAVRGCVRSTLRGYQVAVRLFCDYATDPAYGWAAECERRFGTHPIQVGHEWNTAVHMQECETEAPKRAFTRDELQAFFDHADDEVSRVRGRGRKGWLPAFRDAMLLKTAYAYGLRRNETRMLDTADFGRNPSAWPGETPLTPVSACGTVSAPRPAPASDTVSLYGVP
;
A
#
# COMPACT_ATOMS: atom_id res chain seq x y z
N MET A 1 11.70 -16.89 -23.09
CA MET A 1 13.16 -16.99 -22.92
C MET A 1 13.42 -17.31 -21.44
N LYS A 2 13.68 -18.58 -21.11
CA LYS A 2 13.91 -19.06 -19.74
C LYS A 2 15.31 -18.65 -19.30
N LEU A 3 15.43 -17.80 -18.29
CA LEU A 3 16.67 -17.65 -17.52
C LEU A 3 16.72 -18.81 -16.52
N ALA A 4 17.43 -19.86 -16.89
CA ALA A 4 17.78 -20.94 -15.98
C ALA A 4 18.81 -20.40 -14.98
N ALA A 5 18.40 -20.20 -13.72
CA ALA A 5 19.33 -20.05 -12.61
C ALA A 5 20.10 -21.37 -12.46
N LYS A 6 21.43 -21.30 -12.53
CA LYS A 6 22.32 -22.44 -12.79
C LYS A 6 22.29 -23.58 -11.75
N ASP A 7 21.58 -23.43 -10.62
CA ASP A 7 21.48 -24.43 -9.55
C ASP A 7 20.04 -24.68 -9.02
N GLY A 8 18.99 -24.13 -9.65
CA GLY A 8 17.59 -24.35 -9.21
C GLY A 8 17.21 -23.80 -7.82
N LEU A 9 18.11 -23.07 -7.16
CA LEU A 9 17.90 -22.48 -5.84
C LEU A 9 16.96 -21.27 -5.89
N ALA A 10 16.15 -21.10 -4.84
CA ALA A 10 15.28 -19.93 -4.70
C ALA A 10 16.11 -18.62 -4.56
N PRO A 11 15.69 -17.47 -5.12
CA PRO A 11 16.48 -16.22 -5.14
C PRO A 11 16.95 -15.68 -3.76
N GLY A 12 16.29 -16.11 -2.68
CA GLY A 12 16.66 -15.77 -1.31
C GLY A 12 17.38 -16.87 -0.55
N ALA A 13 17.86 -17.93 -1.20
CA ALA A 13 18.49 -19.06 -0.52
C ALA A 13 19.89 -18.72 0.00
N VAL A 14 20.23 -19.20 1.18
CA VAL A 14 21.51 -18.92 1.87
C VAL A 14 22.75 -19.14 0.99
N ARG A 15 22.74 -20.19 0.17
CA ARG A 15 23.85 -20.56 -0.72
C ARG A 15 24.18 -19.52 -1.79
N LEU A 16 23.23 -18.61 -2.09
CA LEU A 16 23.45 -17.51 -3.03
C LEU A 16 24.12 -16.30 -2.37
N HIS A 17 24.09 -16.21 -1.04
CA HIS A 17 24.52 -15.04 -0.28
C HIS A 17 25.74 -15.31 0.62
N LEU A 18 25.94 -16.57 1.02
CA LEU A 18 27.11 -17.00 1.80
C LEU A 18 27.86 -18.11 1.06
N ALA A 19 29.10 -17.82 0.67
CA ALA A 19 30.00 -18.81 0.09
C ALA A 19 30.46 -19.81 1.18
N HIS A 20 30.42 -21.11 0.86
CA HIS A 20 30.79 -22.14 1.81
C HIS A 20 32.31 -22.11 2.09
N GLY A 21 32.71 -22.17 3.36
CA GLY A 21 34.11 -22.35 3.77
C GLY A 21 34.96 -21.09 3.91
N VAL A 22 34.39 -19.90 3.77
CA VAL A 22 35.09 -18.63 4.04
C VAL A 22 34.83 -18.19 5.50
N PRO A 23 35.87 -18.03 6.34
CA PRO A 23 35.70 -17.49 7.68
C PRO A 23 35.28 -16.02 7.62
N LEU A 24 34.22 -15.67 8.35
CA LEU A 24 33.69 -14.30 8.42
C LEU A 24 34.31 -13.57 9.62
N LEU A 25 34.80 -12.35 9.39
CA LEU A 25 35.42 -11.50 10.43
C LEU A 25 34.40 -10.98 11.47
N ARG A 26 33.11 -10.97 11.13
CA ARG A 26 31.97 -10.66 12.01
C ARG A 26 30.77 -11.51 11.61
N PRO A 27 30.71 -12.77 12.06
CA PRO A 27 29.75 -13.74 11.52
C PRO A 27 28.31 -13.31 11.76
N GLU A 28 27.98 -12.69 12.90
CA GLU A 28 26.60 -12.30 13.20
C GLU A 28 26.11 -11.18 12.26
N GLU A 29 26.84 -10.07 12.19
CA GLU A 29 26.50 -8.94 11.32
C GLU A 29 26.39 -9.38 9.85
N GLN A 30 27.36 -10.17 9.37
CA GLN A 30 27.40 -10.59 7.96
C GLN A 30 26.28 -11.57 7.61
N VAL A 31 25.90 -12.47 8.52
CA VAL A 31 24.77 -13.37 8.27
C VAL A 31 23.45 -12.60 8.28
N LEU A 32 23.28 -11.62 9.17
CA LEU A 32 22.08 -10.77 9.17
C LEU A 32 21.95 -9.98 7.85
N GLU A 33 23.03 -9.34 7.40
CA GLU A 33 23.02 -8.61 6.12
C GLU A 33 22.68 -9.55 4.95
N ALA A 34 23.31 -10.73 4.91
CA ALA A 34 23.04 -11.74 3.88
C ALA A 34 21.58 -12.23 3.90
N MET A 35 20.98 -12.39 5.09
CA MET A 35 19.56 -12.73 5.23
C MET A 35 18.65 -11.62 4.70
N LEU A 36 18.96 -10.36 4.99
CA LEU A 36 18.18 -9.21 4.52
C LEU A 36 18.29 -9.03 3.00
N ASP A 37 19.48 -9.23 2.42
CA ASP A 37 19.69 -9.23 0.97
C ASP A 37 18.95 -10.39 0.28
N GLY A 38 18.97 -11.59 0.89
CA GLY A 38 18.18 -12.70 0.41
C GLY A 38 16.67 -12.44 0.47
N TRP A 39 16.20 -11.81 1.54
CA TRP A 39 14.79 -11.44 1.69
C TRP A 39 14.37 -10.36 0.68
N ARG A 40 15.26 -9.41 0.41
CA ARG A 40 15.09 -8.40 -0.65
C ARG A 40 14.92 -9.09 -2.01
N ASN A 41 15.77 -10.05 -2.35
CA ASN A 41 15.68 -10.79 -3.61
C ASN A 41 14.41 -11.65 -3.72
N GLN A 42 13.97 -12.27 -2.63
CA GLN A 42 12.70 -12.99 -2.57
C GLN A 42 11.51 -12.07 -2.89
N GLN A 43 11.50 -10.88 -2.29
CA GLN A 43 10.41 -9.90 -2.51
C GLN A 43 10.44 -9.31 -3.93
N LEU A 44 11.64 -9.09 -4.50
CA LEU A 44 11.80 -8.68 -5.89
C LEU A 44 11.25 -9.73 -6.86
N ALA A 45 11.53 -11.01 -6.62
CA ALA A 45 10.99 -12.11 -7.43
C ALA A 45 9.46 -12.19 -7.40
N ARG A 46 8.82 -11.63 -6.36
CA ARG A 46 7.36 -11.51 -6.22
C ARG A 46 6.80 -10.20 -6.82
N ASN A 47 7.63 -9.43 -7.55
CA ASN A 47 7.27 -8.15 -8.17
C ASN A 47 6.77 -7.08 -7.18
N LEU A 48 7.29 -7.08 -5.95
CA LEU A 48 6.99 -5.99 -5.00
C LEU A 48 7.74 -4.71 -5.38
N ALA A 49 7.09 -3.56 -5.16
CA ALA A 49 7.71 -2.26 -5.35
C ALA A 49 8.90 -2.07 -4.38
N LEU A 50 10.00 -1.48 -4.88
CA LEU A 50 11.22 -1.20 -4.09
C LEU A 50 10.94 -0.39 -2.82
N SER A 51 9.99 0.55 -2.87
CA SER A 51 9.58 1.35 -1.70
C SER A 51 9.01 0.47 -0.58
N THR A 52 8.21 -0.54 -0.92
CA THR A 52 7.66 -1.51 0.03
C THR A 52 8.77 -2.38 0.61
N ILE A 53 9.69 -2.86 -0.23
CA ILE A 53 10.82 -3.72 0.18
C ILE A 53 11.71 -2.97 1.17
N ASN A 54 12.19 -1.78 0.79
CA ASN A 54 13.02 -0.94 1.65
C ASN A 54 12.29 -0.55 2.95
N GLY A 55 10.98 -0.28 2.88
CA GLY A 55 10.18 0.04 4.05
C GLY A 55 10.04 -1.13 5.03
N ARG A 56 9.96 -2.37 4.52
CA ARG A 56 9.92 -3.59 5.34
C ARG A 56 11.29 -3.89 5.96
N GLU A 57 12.35 -3.82 5.17
CA GLU A 57 13.73 -4.02 5.64
C GLU A 57 14.08 -3.07 6.78
N ARG A 58 13.74 -1.78 6.63
CA ARG A 58 13.98 -0.76 7.67
C ARG A 58 13.29 -1.09 9.00
N LYS A 59 12.10 -1.69 8.95
CA LYS A 59 11.36 -2.12 10.15
C LYS A 59 12.01 -3.32 10.83
N VAL A 60 12.48 -4.30 10.07
CA VAL A 60 13.21 -5.46 10.61
C VAL A 60 14.52 -5.03 11.25
N ARG A 61 15.27 -4.12 10.60
CA ARG A 61 16.48 -3.52 11.19
C ARG A 61 16.18 -2.76 12.47
N ALA A 62 15.07 -2.01 12.52
CA ALA A 62 14.64 -1.32 13.73
C ALA A 62 14.32 -2.29 14.87
N PHE A 63 13.73 -3.46 14.57
CA PHE A 63 13.53 -4.51 15.56
C PHE A 63 14.84 -5.07 16.07
N ALA A 64 15.74 -5.47 15.16
CA ALA A 64 17.06 -6.01 15.50
C ALA A 64 17.84 -5.06 16.43
N ALA A 65 17.82 -3.76 16.11
CA ALA A 65 18.48 -2.73 16.90
C ALA A 65 17.83 -2.50 18.27
N HIS A 66 16.51 -2.67 18.39
CA HIS A 66 15.83 -2.54 19.68
C HIS A 66 16.03 -3.77 20.57
N ALA A 67 15.97 -4.96 19.97
CA ALA A 67 16.19 -6.22 20.67
C ALA A 67 17.66 -6.43 21.08
N ASP A 68 18.59 -5.64 20.51
CA ASP A 68 20.05 -5.79 20.64
C ASP A 68 20.49 -7.25 20.42
N ALA A 69 19.83 -7.90 19.45
CA ALA A 69 19.94 -9.32 19.22
C ALA A 69 19.72 -9.65 17.75
N PHE A 70 20.29 -10.77 17.32
CA PHE A 70 20.18 -11.28 15.96
C PHE A 70 18.98 -12.23 15.79
N PRO A 71 18.51 -12.49 14.55
CA PRO A 71 17.28 -13.25 14.29
C PRO A 71 17.19 -14.63 14.95
N TRP A 72 18.32 -15.32 15.15
CA TRP A 72 18.39 -16.64 15.77
C TRP A 72 18.35 -16.61 17.31
N SER A 73 18.33 -15.43 17.91
CA SER A 73 18.18 -15.21 19.35
C SER A 73 16.89 -14.46 19.70
N TRP A 74 16.07 -14.12 18.71
CA TRP A 74 14.80 -13.46 18.96
C TRP A 74 13.80 -14.39 19.64
N SER A 75 12.96 -13.79 20.49
CA SER A 75 11.87 -14.46 21.18
C SER A 75 10.58 -13.66 21.01
N SER A 76 9.44 -14.31 21.26
CA SER A 76 8.14 -13.62 21.30
C SER A 76 8.11 -12.53 22.38
N MET A 77 8.79 -12.76 23.51
CA MET A 77 8.89 -11.76 24.59
C MET A 77 9.59 -10.47 24.14
N LEU A 78 10.71 -10.58 23.40
CA LEU A 78 11.39 -9.41 22.83
C LEU A 78 10.50 -8.68 21.81
N ALA A 79 9.70 -9.41 21.04
CA ALA A 79 8.74 -8.80 20.12
C ALA A 79 7.62 -8.06 20.87
N ASP A 80 7.07 -8.64 21.93
CA ASP A 80 6.00 -8.05 22.74
C ASP A 80 6.45 -6.77 23.43
N GLU A 81 7.64 -6.81 24.04
CA GLU A 81 8.27 -5.65 24.67
C GLU A 81 8.40 -4.50 23.67
N TRP A 82 8.93 -4.80 22.48
CA TRP A 82 9.08 -3.78 21.44
C TRP A 82 7.75 -3.24 20.94
N PHE A 83 6.75 -4.10 20.71
CA PHE A 83 5.42 -3.64 20.30
C PHE A 83 4.76 -2.77 21.38
N GLY A 84 5.04 -3.06 22.65
CA GLY A 84 4.70 -2.21 23.80
C GLY A 84 5.38 -0.85 23.73
N ASP A 85 6.71 -0.80 23.54
CA ASP A 85 7.51 0.43 23.41
C ASP A 85 7.01 1.31 22.25
N LEU A 86 6.78 0.70 21.08
CA LEU A 86 6.27 1.40 19.90
C LEU A 86 4.94 2.12 20.18
N ARG A 87 4.06 1.52 20.99
CA ARG A 87 2.77 2.10 21.35
C ARG A 87 2.90 3.12 22.48
N ALA A 88 3.55 2.74 23.59
CA ALA A 88 3.53 3.50 24.83
C ALA A 88 4.53 4.65 24.85
N VAL A 89 5.74 4.44 24.30
CA VAL A 89 6.82 5.43 24.33
C VAL A 89 6.85 6.23 23.03
N ARG A 90 6.77 5.54 21.89
CA ARG A 90 6.86 6.21 20.57
C ARG A 90 5.52 6.74 20.06
N GLY A 91 4.42 6.44 20.75
CA GLY A 91 3.08 6.90 20.37
C GLY A 91 2.65 6.49 18.96
N CYS A 92 3.12 5.34 18.47
CA CYS A 92 2.80 4.90 17.11
C CYS A 92 1.30 4.67 16.96
N VAL A 93 0.70 5.28 15.94
CA VAL A 93 -0.68 4.99 15.52
C VAL A 93 -0.81 3.51 15.14
N ARG A 94 -2.01 2.94 15.31
CA ARG A 94 -2.26 1.50 15.16
C ARG A 94 -1.80 0.93 13.82
N SER A 95 -2.04 1.64 12.72
CA SER A 95 -1.63 1.23 11.37
C SER A 95 -0.11 1.15 11.20
N THR A 96 0.63 2.04 11.88
CA THR A 96 2.10 2.02 11.88
C THR A 96 2.61 0.82 12.66
N LEU A 97 2.09 0.59 13.87
CA LEU A 97 2.43 -0.58 14.69
C LEU A 97 2.15 -1.89 13.95
N ARG A 98 0.97 -2.03 13.34
CA ARG A 98 0.63 -3.18 12.48
C ARG A 98 1.64 -3.35 11.34
N GLY A 99 2.06 -2.24 10.74
CA GLY A 99 3.07 -2.24 9.70
C GLY A 99 4.43 -2.79 10.16
N TYR A 100 4.82 -2.59 11.43
CA TYR A 100 6.02 -3.19 12.04
C TYR A 100 5.83 -4.68 12.30
N GLN A 101 4.72 -5.04 12.95
CA GLN A 101 4.36 -6.43 13.25
C GLN A 101 4.36 -7.32 12.00
N VAL A 102 3.71 -6.87 10.93
CA VAL A 102 3.65 -7.59 9.64
C VAL A 102 5.05 -7.74 9.02
N ALA A 103 5.91 -6.72 9.11
CA ALA A 103 7.24 -6.79 8.52
C ALA A 103 8.13 -7.82 9.25
N VAL A 104 8.11 -7.83 10.59
CA VAL A 104 8.86 -8.82 11.38
C VAL A 104 8.33 -10.23 11.12
N ARG A 105 7.01 -10.42 11.15
CA ARG A 105 6.41 -11.74 10.89
C ARG A 105 6.80 -12.29 9.52
N LEU A 106 6.70 -11.48 8.46
CA LEU A 106 7.06 -11.89 7.10
C LEU A 106 8.55 -12.20 6.94
N PHE A 107 9.42 -11.50 7.68
CA PHE A 107 10.84 -11.81 7.69
C PHE A 107 11.11 -13.13 8.42
N CYS A 108 10.50 -13.35 9.58
CA CYS A 108 10.60 -14.63 10.29
C CYS A 108 10.07 -15.80 9.46
N ASP A 109 8.93 -15.64 8.76
CA ASP A 109 8.41 -16.66 7.85
C ASP A 109 9.41 -17.02 6.75
N TYR A 110 10.13 -16.02 6.22
CA TYR A 110 11.19 -16.24 5.25
C TYR A 110 12.42 -16.92 5.85
N ALA A 111 12.85 -16.49 7.04
CA ALA A 111 14.04 -17.01 7.71
C ALA A 111 13.87 -18.45 8.21
N THR A 112 12.65 -18.85 8.54
CA THR A 112 12.32 -20.20 9.03
C THR A 112 11.97 -21.17 7.91
N ASP A 113 11.62 -20.69 6.71
CA ASP A 113 11.25 -21.53 5.57
C ASP A 113 12.44 -22.40 5.10
N PRO A 114 12.32 -23.74 5.16
CA PRO A 114 13.38 -24.67 4.76
C PRO A 114 13.85 -24.47 3.32
N ALA A 115 13.01 -23.92 2.43
CA ALA A 115 13.36 -23.68 1.04
C ALA A 115 14.54 -22.69 0.88
N TYR A 116 14.77 -21.81 1.86
CA TYR A 116 15.89 -20.86 1.84
C TYR A 116 17.09 -21.32 2.67
N GLY A 117 16.89 -22.24 3.62
CA GLY A 117 17.97 -22.91 4.36
C GLY A 117 18.63 -22.08 5.47
N TRP A 118 18.08 -20.91 5.81
CA TRP A 118 18.67 -20.02 6.82
C TRP A 118 18.66 -20.59 8.23
N ALA A 119 17.59 -21.30 8.64
CA ALA A 119 17.52 -21.95 9.95
C ALA A 119 18.67 -22.94 10.17
N ALA A 120 18.93 -23.82 9.19
CA ALA A 120 20.03 -24.76 9.25
C ALA A 120 21.40 -24.07 9.25
N GLU A 121 21.55 -22.96 8.52
CA GLU A 121 22.80 -22.19 8.53
C GLU A 121 23.08 -21.55 9.89
N CYS A 122 22.07 -20.93 10.49
CA CYS A 122 22.18 -20.32 11.81
C CYS A 122 22.50 -21.38 12.87
N GLU A 123 21.83 -22.54 12.80
CA GLU A 123 22.07 -23.65 13.73
C GLU A 123 23.53 -24.10 13.67
N ARG A 124 24.08 -24.28 12.46
CA ARG A 124 25.49 -24.68 12.28
C ARG A 124 26.48 -23.65 12.79
N ARG A 125 26.19 -22.35 12.67
CA ARG A 125 27.12 -21.27 13.01
C ARG A 125 27.02 -20.81 14.46
N PHE A 126 25.81 -20.76 14.99
CA PHE A 126 25.49 -20.09 16.25
C PHE A 126 24.86 -21.04 17.27
N GLY A 127 24.56 -22.29 16.91
CA GLY A 127 23.94 -23.28 17.80
C GLY A 127 22.47 -23.00 18.13
N THR A 128 21.83 -22.13 17.36
CA THR A 128 20.40 -21.79 17.46
C THR A 128 19.90 -21.31 16.11
N HIS A 129 18.58 -21.20 15.94
CA HIS A 129 17.96 -20.87 14.67
C HIS A 129 16.87 -19.79 14.83
N PRO A 130 16.55 -19.04 13.76
CA PRO A 130 15.40 -18.14 13.75
C PRO A 130 14.11 -18.91 14.03
N ILE A 131 13.17 -18.23 14.69
CA ILE A 131 11.81 -18.71 14.94
C ILE A 131 10.79 -17.65 14.50
N GLN A 132 9.53 -18.06 14.37
CA GLN A 132 8.44 -17.09 14.26
C GLN A 132 8.22 -16.44 15.63
N VAL A 133 8.32 -15.10 15.68
CA VAL A 133 8.07 -14.33 16.90
C VAL A 133 6.77 -13.53 16.83
N GLY A 134 6.18 -13.37 15.63
CA GLY A 134 4.90 -12.70 15.41
C GLY A 134 3.76 -13.70 15.30
N HIS A 135 3.13 -14.01 16.43
CA HIS A 135 1.96 -14.89 16.56
C HIS A 135 0.64 -14.11 16.61
N GLU A 136 -0.48 -14.81 16.49
CA GLU A 136 -1.81 -14.19 16.55
C GLU A 136 -2.10 -13.48 17.88
N TRP A 137 -1.49 -13.94 18.97
CA TRP A 137 -1.69 -13.38 20.31
C TRP A 137 -0.84 -12.14 20.59
N ASN A 138 0.22 -11.87 19.81
CA ASN A 138 1.03 -10.65 19.93
C ASN A 138 1.01 -9.72 18.72
N THR A 139 0.37 -10.15 17.63
CA THR A 139 0.11 -9.31 16.46
C THR A 139 -1.36 -8.93 16.42
N ALA A 140 -1.67 -7.69 16.02
CA ALA A 140 -3.05 -7.27 15.91
C ALA A 140 -3.78 -8.14 14.86
N VAL A 141 -4.85 -8.81 15.29
CA VAL A 141 -5.61 -9.77 14.47
C VAL A 141 -6.11 -9.11 13.17
N HIS A 142 -5.97 -9.84 12.06
CA HIS A 142 -6.51 -9.47 10.76
C HIS A 142 -8.05 -9.58 10.77
N MET A 143 -8.74 -8.58 11.31
CA MET A 143 -10.14 -8.36 10.97
C MET A 143 -10.44 -6.88 10.73
N GLN A 144 -11.28 -6.69 9.75
CA GLN A 144 -11.52 -5.50 8.97
C GLN A 144 -12.39 -4.51 9.75
N GLU A 145 -11.90 -4.03 10.89
CA GLU A 145 -12.40 -2.79 11.46
C GLU A 145 -11.75 -1.67 10.65
N CYS A 146 -12.58 -0.92 9.92
CA CYS A 146 -12.16 0.25 9.18
C CYS A 146 -11.26 1.11 10.10
N GLU A 147 -9.94 1.09 9.87
CA GLU A 147 -8.90 1.74 10.69
C GLU A 147 -8.93 3.27 10.55
N THR A 148 -10.12 3.85 10.45
CA THR A 148 -10.31 5.29 10.41
C THR A 148 -10.35 5.75 11.86
N GLU A 149 -9.19 6.12 12.40
CA GLU A 149 -9.22 7.13 13.46
C GLU A 149 -10.06 8.30 12.95
N ALA A 150 -10.96 8.81 13.79
CA ALA A 150 -11.99 9.78 13.46
C ALA A 150 -11.56 11.08 12.71
N PRO A 151 -10.29 11.55 12.62
CA PRO A 151 -9.99 12.76 11.83
C PRO A 151 -10.14 12.64 10.30
N LYS A 152 -10.33 11.44 9.71
CA LYS A 152 -10.47 11.27 8.25
C LYS A 152 -11.88 10.81 7.87
N ARG A 153 -12.89 11.64 8.18
CA ARG A 153 -14.27 11.41 7.74
C ARG A 153 -14.40 11.70 6.23
N ALA A 154 -15.27 10.96 5.55
CA ALA A 154 -15.75 11.35 4.24
C ALA A 154 -16.56 12.66 4.31
N PHE A 155 -16.52 13.45 3.24
CA PHE A 155 -17.39 14.62 3.08
C PHE A 155 -18.86 14.21 2.97
N THR A 156 -19.77 15.03 3.48
CA THR A 156 -21.20 14.93 3.15
C THR A 156 -21.45 15.37 1.70
N ARG A 157 -22.65 15.10 1.20
CA ARG A 157 -23.05 15.55 -0.14
C ARG A 157 -23.00 17.08 -0.28
N ASP A 158 -23.43 17.80 0.74
CA ASP A 158 -23.44 19.27 0.74
C ASP A 158 -22.02 19.84 0.81
N GLU A 159 -21.14 19.23 1.61
CA GLU A 159 -19.72 19.58 1.66
C GLU A 159 -19.02 19.32 0.32
N LEU A 160 -19.34 18.22 -0.36
CA LEU A 160 -18.83 17.91 -1.69
C LEU A 160 -19.32 18.90 -2.76
N GLN A 161 -20.60 19.27 -2.71
CA GLN A 161 -21.15 20.26 -3.61
C GLN A 161 -20.45 21.62 -3.42
N ALA A 162 -20.36 22.09 -2.17
CA ALA A 162 -19.66 23.33 -1.83
C ALA A 162 -18.18 23.30 -2.26
N PHE A 163 -17.53 22.15 -2.13
CA PHE A 163 -16.15 21.96 -2.59
C PHE A 163 -16.01 22.08 -4.12
N PHE A 164 -16.93 21.49 -4.90
CA PHE A 164 -16.91 21.62 -6.35
C PHE A 164 -17.28 23.01 -6.84
N ASP A 165 -18.27 23.64 -6.21
CA ASP A 165 -18.66 25.02 -6.51
C ASP A 165 -17.48 25.96 -6.26
N HIS A 166 -16.80 25.81 -5.12
CA HIS A 166 -15.59 26.57 -4.83
C HIS A 166 -14.49 26.36 -5.88
N ALA A 167 -14.25 25.11 -6.31
CA ALA A 167 -13.26 24.81 -7.33
C ALA A 167 -13.58 25.50 -8.67
N ASP A 168 -14.86 25.55 -9.07
CA ASP A 168 -15.30 26.24 -10.29
C ASP A 168 -15.23 27.77 -10.16
N ASP A 169 -15.59 28.31 -8.99
CA ASP A 169 -15.47 29.74 -8.69
C ASP A 169 -14.02 30.20 -8.76
N GLU A 170 -13.07 29.37 -8.30
CA GLU A 170 -11.64 29.65 -8.42
C GLU A 170 -11.19 29.75 -9.88
N VAL A 171 -11.73 28.93 -10.78
CA VAL A 171 -11.48 29.04 -12.22
C VAL A 171 -11.98 30.39 -12.74
N SER A 172 -13.22 30.74 -12.41
CA SER A 172 -13.86 31.99 -12.82
C SER A 172 -13.12 33.21 -12.31
N ARG A 173 -12.68 33.18 -11.04
CA ARG A 173 -11.91 34.23 -10.37
C ARG A 173 -10.54 34.44 -11.03
N VAL A 174 -9.82 33.37 -11.33
CA VAL A 174 -8.49 33.46 -11.98
C VAL A 174 -8.64 33.92 -13.44
N ARG A 175 -9.67 33.46 -14.15
CA ARG A 175 -9.98 33.87 -15.52
C ARG A 175 -10.36 35.36 -15.61
N GLY A 176 -11.14 35.86 -14.65
CA GLY A 176 -11.54 37.28 -14.57
C GLY A 176 -10.36 38.25 -14.41
N ARG A 177 -9.19 37.78 -14.00
CA ARG A 177 -7.95 38.58 -13.91
C ARG A 177 -7.20 38.72 -15.24
N GLY A 178 -7.73 38.19 -16.34
CA GLY A 178 -7.22 38.40 -17.71
C GLY A 178 -5.89 37.71 -18.05
N ARG A 179 -5.36 36.84 -17.18
CA ARG A 179 -4.10 36.12 -17.40
C ARG A 179 -4.36 34.68 -17.85
N LYS A 180 -3.48 34.15 -18.71
CA LYS A 180 -3.49 32.75 -19.21
C LYS A 180 -3.34 31.68 -18.10
N GLY A 181 -3.16 32.08 -16.84
CA GLY A 181 -2.94 31.21 -15.69
C GLY A 181 -4.19 30.54 -15.10
N TRP A 182 -5.34 30.57 -15.78
CA TRP A 182 -6.57 29.89 -15.31
C TRP A 182 -6.61 28.39 -15.66
N LEU A 183 -5.82 27.95 -16.65
CA LEU A 183 -5.77 26.55 -17.10
C LEU A 183 -5.40 25.55 -15.98
N PRO A 184 -4.42 25.83 -15.09
CA PRO A 184 -4.15 24.97 -13.94
C PRO A 184 -5.34 24.84 -12.98
N ALA A 185 -6.05 25.93 -12.68
CA ALA A 185 -7.23 25.89 -11.82
C ALA A 185 -8.34 25.03 -12.46
N PHE A 186 -8.57 25.21 -13.77
CA PHE A 186 -9.54 24.40 -14.50
C PHE A 186 -9.17 22.92 -14.52
N ARG A 187 -7.88 22.60 -14.74
CA ARG A 187 -7.38 21.23 -14.67
C ARG A 187 -7.65 20.61 -13.30
N ASP A 188 -7.35 21.33 -12.23
CA ASP A 188 -7.51 20.82 -10.86
C ASP A 188 -8.99 20.60 -10.53
N ALA A 189 -9.89 21.51 -10.93
CA ALA A 189 -11.34 21.34 -10.81
C ALA A 189 -11.85 20.10 -11.55
N MET A 190 -11.40 19.87 -12.78
CA MET A 190 -11.79 18.68 -13.56
C MET A 190 -11.19 17.39 -12.99
N LEU A 191 -9.96 17.41 -12.49
CA LEU A 191 -9.32 16.25 -11.85
C LEU A 191 -10.07 15.82 -10.60
N LEU A 192 -10.48 16.77 -9.76
CA LEU A 192 -11.25 16.51 -8.54
C LEU A 192 -12.61 15.87 -8.86
N LYS A 193 -13.33 16.43 -9.83
CA LYS A 193 -14.63 15.90 -10.28
C LYS A 193 -14.50 14.52 -10.89
N THR A 194 -13.48 14.30 -11.71
CA THR A 194 -13.23 12.98 -12.34
C THR A 194 -12.86 11.94 -11.29
N ALA A 195 -11.96 12.26 -10.35
CA ALA A 195 -11.60 11.35 -9.27
C ALA A 195 -12.82 10.97 -8.42
N TYR A 196 -13.68 11.93 -8.10
CA TYR A 196 -14.91 11.67 -7.36
C TYR A 196 -15.92 10.84 -8.15
N ALA A 197 -16.23 11.21 -9.40
CA ALA A 197 -17.24 10.56 -10.22
C ALA A 197 -16.96 9.07 -10.46
N TYR A 198 -15.68 8.70 -10.56
CA TYR A 198 -15.25 7.34 -10.87
C TYR A 198 -14.56 6.61 -9.70
N GLY A 199 -14.48 7.25 -8.53
CA GLY A 199 -13.85 6.65 -7.34
C GLY A 199 -12.36 6.33 -7.51
N LEU A 200 -11.65 7.08 -8.36
CA LEU A 200 -10.26 6.80 -8.72
C LEU A 200 -9.32 7.05 -7.55
N ARG A 201 -8.34 6.15 -7.37
CA ARG A 201 -7.22 6.39 -6.45
C ARG A 201 -6.32 7.49 -7.01
N ARG A 202 -5.62 8.20 -6.12
CA ARG A 202 -4.69 9.29 -6.51
C ARG A 202 -3.72 8.91 -7.62
N ASN A 203 -3.17 7.69 -7.61
CA ASN A 203 -2.25 7.25 -8.67
C ASN A 203 -2.98 6.88 -9.97
N GLU A 204 -4.20 6.37 -9.90
CA GLU A 204 -5.03 6.09 -11.08
C GLU A 204 -5.40 7.40 -11.77
N THR A 205 -5.88 8.40 -11.02
CA THR A 205 -6.18 9.75 -11.56
C THR A 205 -4.96 10.40 -12.22
N ARG A 206 -3.76 10.18 -11.67
CA ARG A 206 -2.50 10.73 -12.23
C ARG A 206 -2.08 10.03 -13.52
N MET A 207 -2.46 8.77 -13.71
CA MET A 207 -2.07 7.96 -14.86
C MET A 207 -3.11 7.96 -15.98
N LEU A 208 -4.24 8.65 -15.79
CA LEU A 208 -5.33 8.74 -16.74
C LEU A 208 -4.85 9.37 -18.07
N ASP A 209 -5.16 8.72 -19.18
CA ASP A 209 -4.88 9.21 -20.53
C ASP A 209 -6.20 9.52 -21.27
N THR A 210 -6.09 10.33 -22.32
CA THR A 210 -7.16 10.64 -23.28
C THR A 210 -7.80 9.39 -23.88
N ALA A 211 -7.02 8.32 -24.08
CA ALA A 211 -7.50 7.03 -24.57
C ALA A 211 -8.37 6.26 -23.57
N ASP A 212 -8.31 6.61 -22.28
CA ASP A 212 -9.17 6.02 -21.26
C ASP A 212 -10.61 6.55 -21.37
N PHE A 213 -10.85 7.64 -22.10
CA PHE A 213 -12.19 8.19 -22.30
C PHE A 213 -12.82 7.66 -23.59
N GLY A 214 -14.08 7.23 -23.48
CA GLY A 214 -14.83 6.72 -24.63
C GLY A 214 -16.29 7.11 -24.57
N ARG A 215 -16.97 6.91 -25.70
CA ARG A 215 -18.42 7.11 -25.75
C ARG A 215 -19.10 6.01 -24.94
N ASN A 216 -20.00 6.41 -24.04
CA ASN A 216 -20.92 5.50 -23.41
C ASN A 216 -21.86 4.92 -24.48
N PRO A 217 -21.80 3.61 -24.79
CA PRO A 217 -22.63 3.01 -25.85
C PRO A 217 -24.11 2.90 -25.46
N SER A 218 -24.43 3.14 -24.19
CA SER A 218 -25.80 3.13 -23.66
C SER A 218 -26.38 4.53 -23.45
N ALA A 219 -25.66 5.58 -23.83
CA ALA A 219 -26.16 6.96 -23.73
C ALA A 219 -27.30 7.20 -24.73
N TRP A 220 -28.38 7.82 -24.26
CA TRP A 220 -29.51 8.24 -25.09
C TRP A 220 -29.04 9.26 -26.16
N PRO A 221 -29.59 9.28 -27.39
CA PRO A 221 -29.09 10.10 -28.52
C PRO A 221 -29.12 11.63 -28.37
N GLY A 222 -29.29 12.16 -27.15
CA GLY A 222 -29.32 13.60 -26.85
C GLY A 222 -28.41 14.04 -25.69
N GLU A 223 -27.73 13.12 -24.99
CA GLU A 223 -26.82 13.47 -23.88
C GLU A 223 -25.40 13.00 -24.21
N THR A 224 -24.47 13.97 -24.34
CA THR A 224 -23.03 13.68 -24.41
C THR A 224 -22.35 14.06 -23.11
N PRO A 225 -22.20 13.12 -22.17
CA PRO A 225 -21.06 13.13 -21.26
C PRO A 225 -20.06 12.07 -21.72
N LEU A 226 -18.80 12.48 -21.88
CA LEU A 226 -17.67 11.56 -22.06
C LEU A 226 -17.48 10.78 -20.75
N THR A 227 -17.49 9.45 -20.84
CA THR A 227 -17.23 8.56 -19.70
C THR A 227 -15.87 7.86 -19.91
N PRO A 228 -15.00 7.74 -18.89
CA PRO A 228 -13.90 6.80 -18.91
C PRO A 228 -14.43 5.39 -19.21
N VAL A 229 -13.86 4.75 -20.22
CA VAL A 229 -14.06 3.34 -20.50
C VAL A 229 -13.41 2.57 -19.36
N SER A 230 -14.23 2.00 -18.49
CA SER A 230 -13.75 1.13 -17.42
C SER A 230 -13.03 -0.08 -18.03
N ALA A 231 -11.71 -0.17 -17.86
CA ALA A 231 -10.92 -1.35 -18.16
C ALA A 231 -11.01 -2.37 -16.99
N CYS A 232 -12.21 -2.68 -16.49
CA CYS A 232 -12.48 -3.90 -15.73
C CYS A 232 -13.99 -4.07 -15.48
N GLY A 233 -14.52 -5.23 -15.88
CA GLY A 233 -15.70 -5.93 -15.34
C GLY A 233 -16.94 -5.09 -14.97
N THR A 234 -17.97 -5.20 -15.81
CA THR A 234 -19.39 -4.93 -15.54
C THR A 234 -19.79 -4.68 -14.07
N VAL A 235 -20.10 -3.43 -13.74
CA VAL A 235 -21.09 -3.10 -12.72
C VAL A 235 -22.15 -2.25 -13.40
N SER A 236 -23.30 -2.87 -13.68
CA SER A 236 -24.51 -2.16 -14.11
C SER A 236 -24.95 -1.21 -13.00
N ALA A 237 -24.94 0.09 -13.26
CA ALA A 237 -25.62 1.04 -12.40
C ALA A 237 -27.15 0.79 -12.45
N PRO A 238 -27.88 0.87 -11.33
CA PRO A 238 -29.33 0.75 -11.34
C PRO A 238 -29.95 1.94 -12.09
N ARG A 239 -30.92 1.64 -12.97
CA ARG A 239 -31.71 2.66 -13.71
C ARG A 239 -32.42 3.60 -12.73
N PRO A 240 -32.48 4.92 -12.98
CA PRO A 240 -33.44 5.78 -12.31
C PRO A 240 -34.86 5.39 -12.74
N ALA A 241 -35.77 5.29 -11.77
CA ALA A 241 -37.19 5.04 -12.02
C ALA A 241 -37.82 6.23 -12.79
N PRO A 242 -38.82 5.98 -13.66
CA PRO A 242 -39.48 7.05 -14.40
C PRO A 242 -40.20 8.01 -13.43
N ALA A 243 -40.02 9.31 -13.67
CA ALA A 243 -40.72 10.37 -12.96
C ALA A 243 -42.23 10.19 -13.10
N SER A 244 -42.91 9.94 -11.98
CA SER A 244 -44.36 10.04 -11.89
C SER A 244 -44.77 11.51 -11.88
N ASP A 245 -45.67 11.87 -12.78
CA ASP A 245 -46.38 13.14 -12.84
C ASP A 245 -46.90 13.59 -11.47
N THR A 246 -46.53 14.82 -11.08
CA THR A 246 -47.35 15.62 -10.15
C THR A 246 -47.18 17.12 -10.42
N VAL A 247 -48.15 17.63 -11.17
CA VAL A 247 -48.90 18.89 -10.96
C VAL A 247 -48.10 20.19 -10.77
N SER A 248 -48.18 20.98 -11.85
CA SER A 248 -47.99 22.42 -11.92
C SER A 248 -48.80 23.19 -10.86
N LEU A 249 -48.12 24.04 -10.08
CA LEU A 249 -48.73 25.12 -9.31
C LEU A 249 -47.81 26.35 -9.35
N TYR A 250 -47.84 27.09 -10.46
CA TYR A 250 -47.64 28.55 -10.45
C TYR A 250 -48.44 29.14 -11.62
N GLY A 251 -49.67 29.54 -11.32
CA GLY A 251 -50.42 30.51 -12.12
C GLY A 251 -50.34 31.86 -11.44
N VAL A 252 -49.71 32.82 -12.09
CA VAL A 252 -49.75 34.25 -11.74
C VAL A 252 -50.13 34.97 -13.03
N PRO A 253 -51.12 35.87 -13.04
CA PRO A 253 -51.09 37.03 -13.92
C PRO A 253 -50.20 38.12 -13.32
#